data_AF-A0A8J4V434-F1
#
_entry.id   AF-A0A8J4V434-F1
#
_cell.length_a   1.000
_cell.length_b   1.000
_cell.length_c   1.000
_cell.angle_alpha   90.00
_cell.angle_beta   90.00
_cell.angle_gamma   90.00
#
_symmetry.space_group_name_H-M   'P 1'
#
loop_
_entity.id
_entity.type
_entity.pdbx_description
1 polymer ?
#
loop_
_entity_poly.entity_id
_entity_poly.type
_entity_poly.pdbx_seq_one_letter_code
_entity_poly.pdbx_strand_id
1 'polypeptide(L)'
;IMVYFYLHFQINGILTNIPVNLNEGEVIIQQEGDFNVILTNFGLKVAYDMVYHVIITVPGTYAGRTCGMCGNFNGNKNDDLLLPNGKETKDLKTFGAAWKVAVPGVVCDDGCSGDFCPKCPQNEKHVFEKDCSIITDPNGPFAACHKVIVPDSYFRDCVYDVCMTEGDEHMLCHSIAAYMTDCQNFGVPVKNWRTSTFC
;
A
#
# COMPACT_ATOMS: atom_id res chain seq x y z
N ILE A 1 7.30 -26.48 -16.22
CA ILE A 1 5.83 -26.31 -16.12
C ILE A 1 5.58 -24.81 -16.11
N MET A 2 5.12 -24.22 -17.23
CA MET A 2 4.67 -22.82 -17.23
C MET A 2 3.30 -22.81 -16.58
N VAL A 3 3.25 -22.36 -15.32
CA VAL A 3 1.98 -22.07 -14.65
C VAL A 3 1.55 -20.69 -15.16
N TYR A 4 0.61 -20.67 -16.10
CA TYR A 4 -0.09 -19.43 -16.44
C TYR A 4 -0.98 -19.08 -15.24
N PHE A 5 -0.55 -18.13 -14.41
CA PHE A 5 -1.47 -17.48 -13.49
C PHE A 5 -2.41 -16.62 -14.33
N TYR A 6 -3.56 -17.18 -14.70
CA TYR A 6 -4.61 -16.38 -15.32
C TYR A 6 -5.17 -15.45 -14.24
N LEU A 7 -4.74 -14.19 -14.24
CA LEU A 7 -5.29 -13.17 -13.37
C LEU A 7 -6.61 -12.72 -13.96
N HIS A 8 -7.69 -13.13 -13.31
CA HIS A 8 -9.04 -12.89 -13.77
C HIS A 8 -9.58 -11.58 -13.16
N PHE A 9 -9.99 -10.66 -14.02
CA PHE A 9 -10.65 -9.41 -13.64
C PHE A 9 -12.14 -9.49 -13.93
N GLN A 10 -12.99 -9.06 -12.99
CA GLN A 10 -14.42 -8.94 -13.26
C GLN A 10 -14.73 -7.53 -13.77
N ILE A 11 -15.13 -7.42 -15.04
CA ILE A 11 -15.50 -6.16 -15.70
C ILE A 11 -16.99 -6.23 -16.00
N ASN A 12 -17.79 -5.35 -15.39
CA ASN A 12 -19.25 -5.34 -15.53
C ASN A 12 -19.90 -6.72 -15.27
N GLY A 13 -19.39 -7.45 -14.28
CA GLY A 13 -19.87 -8.79 -13.93
C GLY A 13 -19.23 -9.94 -14.73
N ILE A 14 -18.46 -9.65 -15.78
CA ILE A 14 -17.87 -10.65 -16.67
C ILE A 14 -16.40 -10.86 -16.36
N LEU A 15 -16.01 -12.12 -16.17
CA LEU A 15 -14.63 -12.52 -15.95
C LEU A 15 -13.81 -12.38 -17.23
N THR A 16 -12.72 -11.63 -17.16
CA THR A 16 -11.91 -11.24 -18.31
C THR A 16 -10.42 -11.42 -18.00
N ASN A 17 -9.66 -11.89 -18.99
CA ASN A 17 -8.21 -11.98 -18.90
C ASN A 17 -7.57 -10.65 -19.31
N ILE A 18 -6.51 -10.25 -18.61
CA ILE A 18 -5.69 -9.07 -18.96
C ILE A 18 -4.54 -9.46 -19.90
N PRO A 19 -4.05 -8.55 -20.77
CA PRO A 19 -4.42 -7.14 -20.87
C PRO A 19 -5.79 -6.88 -21.53
N VAL A 20 -6.45 -5.81 -21.10
CA VAL A 20 -7.73 -5.33 -21.64
C VAL A 20 -7.61 -3.86 -22.01
N ASN A 21 -8.16 -3.49 -23.17
CA ASN A 21 -8.34 -2.10 -23.58
C ASN A 21 -9.85 -1.86 -23.83
N LEU A 22 -10.46 -1.00 -23.00
CA LEU A 22 -11.86 -0.65 -23.08
C LEU A 22 -12.02 0.71 -23.75
N ASN A 23 -13.04 0.82 -24.60
CA ASN A 23 -13.45 2.05 -25.29
C ASN A 23 -12.27 2.81 -25.94
N GLU A 24 -11.40 2.11 -26.66
CA GLU A 24 -10.28 2.72 -27.39
C GLU A 24 -9.31 3.53 -26.51
N GLY A 25 -9.04 3.03 -25.30
CA GLY A 25 -8.03 3.56 -24.39
C GLY A 25 -8.59 4.39 -23.24
N GLU A 26 -9.91 4.43 -23.05
CA GLU A 26 -10.49 5.06 -21.85
C GLU A 26 -10.06 4.35 -20.57
N VAL A 27 -10.01 3.02 -20.60
CA VAL A 27 -9.50 2.19 -19.51
C VAL A 27 -8.62 1.09 -20.08
N ILE A 28 -7.39 1.00 -19.59
CA ILE A 28 -6.44 -0.07 -19.90
C ILE A 28 -6.15 -0.82 -18.61
N ILE A 29 -6.29 -2.15 -18.64
CA ILE A 29 -5.94 -3.02 -17.52
C ILE A 29 -4.83 -3.94 -17.99
N GLN A 30 -3.70 -3.94 -17.30
CA GLN A 30 -2.53 -4.73 -17.68
C GLN A 30 -1.71 -5.14 -16.45
N GLN A 31 -0.75 -6.05 -16.64
CA GLN A 31 0.20 -6.42 -15.59
C GLN A 31 1.51 -5.65 -15.78
N GLU A 32 2.01 -5.01 -14.72
CA GLU A 32 3.32 -4.35 -14.65
C GLU A 32 4.11 -4.97 -13.48
N GLY A 33 5.01 -5.90 -13.79
CA GLY A 33 5.69 -6.69 -12.75
C GLY A 33 4.70 -7.51 -11.93
N ASP A 34 4.74 -7.36 -10.60
CA ASP A 34 3.81 -8.04 -9.68
C ASP A 34 2.48 -7.30 -9.52
N PHE A 35 2.34 -6.10 -10.09
CA PHE A 35 1.12 -5.30 -9.98
C PHE A 35 0.19 -5.51 -11.16
N ASN A 36 -1.10 -5.59 -10.87
CA ASN A 36 -2.13 -5.33 -11.85
C ASN A 36 -2.45 -3.84 -11.85
N VAL A 37 -2.43 -3.24 -13.02
CA VAL A 37 -2.50 -1.81 -13.20
C VAL A 37 -3.72 -1.46 -14.03
N ILE A 38 -4.56 -0.59 -13.48
CA ILE A 38 -5.65 0.08 -14.17
C ILE A 38 -5.19 1.49 -14.51
N LEU A 39 -5.16 1.82 -15.79
CA LEU A 39 -4.86 3.13 -16.33
C LEU A 39 -6.14 3.71 -16.92
N THR A 40 -6.41 4.99 -16.67
CA THR A 40 -7.55 5.69 -17.26
C THR A 40 -7.11 6.89 -18.09
N ASN A 41 -7.91 7.27 -19.09
CA ASN A 41 -7.64 8.45 -19.92
C ASN A 41 -7.70 9.78 -19.17
N PHE A 42 -8.34 9.81 -17.99
CA PHE A 42 -8.36 10.98 -17.10
C PHE A 42 -7.17 10.99 -16.12
N GLY A 43 -6.23 10.05 -16.28
CA GLY A 43 -4.93 10.05 -15.61
C GLY A 43 -4.90 9.36 -14.23
N LEU A 44 -6.00 8.75 -13.79
CA LEU A 44 -5.96 7.86 -12.63
C LEU A 44 -5.19 6.60 -12.99
N LYS A 45 -4.21 6.26 -12.17
CA LYS A 45 -3.53 4.96 -12.17
C LYS A 45 -3.77 4.27 -10.83
N VAL A 46 -4.29 3.05 -10.86
CA VAL A 46 -4.41 2.17 -9.70
C VAL A 46 -3.55 0.95 -9.95
N ALA A 47 -2.54 0.72 -9.09
CA ALA A 47 -1.73 -0.49 -9.12
C ALA A 47 -2.03 -1.31 -7.86
N TYR A 48 -2.32 -2.60 -8.03
CA TYR A 48 -2.59 -3.52 -6.92
C TYR A 48 -1.85 -4.84 -7.10
N ASP A 49 -1.10 -5.25 -6.08
CA ASP A 49 -0.32 -6.50 -6.07
C ASP A 49 -1.16 -7.77 -5.81
N MET A 50 -2.49 -7.61 -5.65
CA MET A 50 -3.44 -8.67 -5.28
C MET A 50 -3.28 -9.25 -3.87
N VAL A 51 -2.45 -8.65 -3.03
CA VAL A 51 -2.21 -9.14 -1.68
C VAL A 51 -2.50 -8.06 -0.64
N TYR A 52 -1.76 -6.95 -0.64
CA TYR A 52 -1.88 -5.91 0.39
C TYR A 52 -1.52 -4.49 -0.10
N HIS A 53 -0.78 -4.34 -1.20
CA HIS A 53 -0.25 -3.05 -1.62
C HIS A 53 -1.07 -2.44 -2.77
N VAL A 54 -1.78 -1.35 -2.47
CA VAL A 54 -2.49 -0.52 -3.45
C VAL A 54 -1.82 0.83 -3.58
N ILE A 55 -1.46 1.21 -4.81
CA ILE A 55 -0.89 2.52 -5.14
C ILE A 55 -1.91 3.28 -6.01
N ILE A 56 -2.32 4.45 -5.54
CA ILE A 56 -3.22 5.35 -6.27
C ILE A 56 -2.42 6.56 -6.71
N THR A 57 -2.35 6.79 -8.01
CA THR A 57 -1.71 7.98 -8.60
C THR A 57 -2.76 8.79 -9.35
N VAL A 58 -2.81 10.10 -9.08
CA VAL A 58 -3.68 11.05 -9.79
C VAL A 58 -2.86 12.23 -10.30
N PRO A 59 -3.28 12.90 -11.39
CA PRO A 59 -2.63 14.11 -11.87
C PRO A 59 -2.75 15.25 -10.85
N GLY A 60 -1.80 16.19 -10.87
CA GLY A 60 -1.83 17.38 -9.99
C GLY A 60 -3.07 18.26 -10.14
N THR A 61 -3.85 18.11 -11.21
CA THR A 61 -5.15 18.78 -11.40
C THR A 61 -6.22 18.34 -10.38
N TYR A 62 -6.00 17.24 -9.67
CA TYR A 62 -6.85 16.75 -8.57
C TYR A 62 -6.52 17.40 -7.22
N ALA A 63 -5.49 18.26 -7.13
CA ALA A 63 -5.09 18.88 -5.87
C ALA A 63 -6.26 19.65 -5.21
N GLY A 64 -6.52 19.35 -3.93
CA GLY A 64 -7.64 19.91 -3.17
C GLY A 64 -9.03 19.43 -3.62
N ARG A 65 -9.12 18.40 -4.47
CA ARG A 65 -10.38 17.87 -5.02
C ARG A 65 -10.62 16.41 -4.66
N THR A 66 -9.65 15.75 -4.04
CA THR A 66 -9.83 14.38 -3.54
C THR A 66 -10.52 14.40 -2.17
N CYS A 67 -11.14 13.29 -1.83
CA CYS A 67 -11.63 13.01 -0.50
C CYS A 67 -11.57 11.50 -0.28
N GLY A 68 -11.44 11.07 0.97
CA GLY A 68 -11.31 9.66 1.33
C GLY A 68 -10.13 9.40 2.26
N MET A 69 -9.78 8.12 2.40
CA MET A 69 -8.70 7.69 3.29
C MET A 69 -7.30 8.17 2.86
N CYS A 70 -7.13 8.57 1.60
CA CYS A 70 -5.88 9.16 1.08
C CYS A 70 -5.79 10.68 1.24
N GLY A 71 -6.75 11.30 1.95
CA GLY A 71 -6.75 12.74 2.20
C GLY A 71 -7.26 13.59 1.04
N ASN A 72 -7.00 14.90 1.12
CA ASN A 72 -7.58 15.90 0.20
C ASN A 72 -6.60 16.38 -0.89
N PHE A 73 -5.34 15.91 -0.83
CA PHE A 73 -4.29 16.19 -1.80
C PHE A 73 -4.01 17.70 -2.00
N ASN A 74 -4.15 18.52 -0.95
CA ASN A 74 -3.86 19.96 -1.01
C ASN A 74 -2.39 20.32 -0.67
N GLY A 75 -1.58 19.33 -0.28
CA GLY A 75 -0.18 19.50 0.13
C GLY A 75 0.03 19.79 1.63
N ASN A 76 -1.03 19.85 2.43
CA ASN A 76 -1.00 20.05 3.87
C ASN A 76 -1.37 18.76 4.64
N LYS A 77 -0.35 17.98 4.99
CA LYS A 77 -0.53 16.74 5.77
C LYS A 77 -1.27 16.88 7.10
N ASN A 78 -1.38 18.09 7.65
CA ASN A 78 -2.01 18.31 8.94
C ASN A 78 -3.54 18.31 8.85
N ASP A 79 -4.12 18.46 7.66
CA ASP A 79 -5.57 18.46 7.45
C ASP A 79 -6.07 17.25 6.66
N ASP A 80 -5.25 16.22 6.42
CA ASP A 80 -5.65 15.06 5.61
C ASP A 80 -6.69 14.15 6.29
N LEU A 81 -6.86 14.26 7.62
CA LEU A 81 -7.84 13.49 8.38
C LEU A 81 -9.23 14.16 8.37
N LEU A 82 -9.75 14.47 7.18
CA LEU A 82 -11.10 14.99 7.00
C LEU A 82 -12.14 13.86 7.02
N LEU A 83 -13.16 14.03 7.84
CA LEU A 83 -14.37 13.21 7.81
C LEU A 83 -15.20 13.51 6.54
N PRO A 84 -16.13 12.63 6.13
CA PRO A 84 -16.97 12.85 4.95
C PRO A 84 -17.80 14.15 4.98
N ASN A 85 -18.05 14.69 6.17
CA ASN A 85 -18.74 15.97 6.36
C ASN A 85 -17.81 17.21 6.31
N GLY A 86 -16.52 17.02 6.00
CA GLY A 86 -15.51 18.08 5.91
C GLY A 86 -14.91 18.54 7.24
N LYS A 87 -15.28 17.94 8.37
CA LYS A 87 -14.66 18.23 9.68
C LYS A 87 -13.36 17.44 9.84
N GLU A 88 -12.35 18.06 10.46
CA GLU A 88 -11.11 17.40 10.82
C GLU A 88 -11.28 16.56 12.09
N THR A 89 -10.59 15.42 12.17
CA THR A 89 -10.38 14.65 13.40
C THR A 89 -8.89 14.38 13.61
N LYS A 90 -8.48 14.22 14.88
CA LYS A 90 -7.12 13.76 15.23
C LYS A 90 -7.07 12.28 15.59
N ASP A 91 -8.24 11.64 15.69
CA ASP A 91 -8.34 10.23 16.02
C ASP A 91 -8.45 9.38 14.75
N LEU A 92 -7.41 8.59 14.49
CA LEU A 92 -7.32 7.72 13.31
C LEU A 92 -8.44 6.66 13.28
N LYS A 93 -8.91 6.21 14.44
CA LYS A 93 -10.00 5.23 14.52
C LYS A 93 -11.32 5.85 14.07
N THR A 94 -11.63 7.03 14.59
CA THR A 94 -12.79 7.83 14.15
C THR A 94 -12.70 8.14 12.65
N PHE A 95 -11.51 8.48 12.14
CA PHE A 95 -11.31 8.72 10.71
C PHE A 95 -11.62 7.47 9.86
N GLY A 96 -11.03 6.32 10.20
CA GLY A 96 -11.27 5.07 9.47
C GLY A 96 -12.72 4.62 9.53
N ALA A 97 -13.36 4.70 10.69
CA ALA A 97 -14.77 4.35 10.87
C ALA A 97 -15.72 5.23 10.05
N ALA A 98 -15.41 6.52 9.91
CA ALA A 98 -16.25 7.47 9.19
C ALA A 98 -16.26 7.25 7.67
N TRP A 99 -15.21 6.65 7.10
CA TRP A 99 -15.08 6.40 5.66
C TRP A 99 -15.63 5.03 5.21
N LYS A 100 -16.27 4.27 6.11
CA LYS A 100 -16.92 3.01 5.76
C LYS A 100 -18.03 3.20 4.73
N VAL A 101 -18.10 2.28 3.76
CA VAL A 101 -19.20 2.20 2.80
C VAL A 101 -20.14 1.08 3.24
N ALA A 102 -21.41 1.40 3.46
CA ALA A 102 -22.41 0.43 3.86
C ALA A 102 -22.71 -0.56 2.73
N VAL A 103 -22.55 -1.85 3.00
CA VAL A 103 -22.91 -2.93 2.07
C VAL A 103 -24.18 -3.61 2.58
N PRO A 104 -25.26 -3.69 1.78
CA PRO A 104 -26.51 -4.31 2.21
C PRO A 104 -26.31 -5.74 2.72
N GLY A 105 -26.84 -6.04 3.91
CA GLY A 105 -26.75 -7.35 4.53
C GLY A 105 -25.40 -7.67 5.20
N VAL A 106 -24.46 -6.72 5.22
CA VAL A 106 -23.15 -6.89 5.87
C VAL A 106 -23.05 -5.91 7.05
N VAL A 107 -22.67 -6.44 8.22
CA VAL A 107 -22.29 -5.62 9.38
C VAL A 107 -20.77 -5.43 9.34
N CYS A 108 -20.33 -4.17 9.39
CA CYS A 108 -18.93 -3.80 9.41
C CYS A 108 -18.64 -3.02 10.70
N ASP A 109 -18.06 -3.69 11.68
CA ASP A 109 -17.65 -3.11 12.96
C ASP A 109 -16.43 -2.20 12.79
N ASP A 110 -16.22 -1.28 13.74
CA ASP A 110 -15.08 -0.32 13.73
C ASP A 110 -13.72 -0.97 14.06
N GLY A 111 -13.66 -2.30 14.05
CA GLY A 111 -12.49 -3.08 14.45
C GLY A 111 -12.34 -3.17 15.96
N CYS A 112 -11.10 -3.09 16.44
CA CYS A 112 -10.75 -3.27 17.85
C CYS A 112 -10.64 -1.93 18.61
N SER A 113 -10.95 -1.96 19.90
CA SER A 113 -10.90 -0.79 20.79
C SER A 113 -10.02 -1.02 22.02
N GLY A 114 -9.35 0.03 22.49
CA GLY A 114 -8.51 0.00 23.69
C GLY A 114 -7.48 -1.15 23.71
N ASP A 115 -7.39 -1.82 24.85
CA ASP A 115 -6.48 -2.93 25.09
C ASP A 115 -6.86 -4.24 24.39
N PHE A 116 -8.04 -4.31 23.75
CA PHE A 116 -8.48 -5.48 22.99
C PHE A 116 -7.89 -5.53 21.58
N CYS A 117 -7.27 -4.46 21.12
CA CYS A 117 -6.49 -4.51 19.88
C CYS A 117 -5.26 -5.40 20.10
N PRO A 118 -4.97 -6.33 19.17
CA PRO A 118 -3.72 -7.07 19.22
C PRO A 118 -2.55 -6.10 19.25
N LYS A 119 -1.57 -6.40 20.09
CA LYS A 119 -0.35 -5.62 20.23
C LYS A 119 0.81 -6.55 19.94
N CYS A 120 1.79 -6.04 19.19
CA CYS A 120 3.07 -6.70 19.04
C CYS A 120 3.73 -6.89 20.43
N PRO A 121 4.03 -8.13 20.87
CA PRO A 121 4.70 -8.37 22.13
C PRO A 121 6.09 -7.71 22.15
N GLN A 122 6.37 -6.93 23.19
CA GLN A 122 7.59 -6.12 23.26
C GLN A 122 8.88 -6.96 23.25
N ASN A 123 8.81 -8.21 23.71
CA ASN A 123 9.92 -9.17 23.75
C ASN A 123 10.34 -9.67 22.36
N GLU A 124 9.45 -9.64 21.36
CA GLU A 124 9.74 -10.14 20.00
C GLU A 124 10.17 -9.03 19.05
N LYS A 125 9.84 -7.78 19.41
CA LYS A 125 10.12 -6.60 18.58
C LYS A 125 11.58 -6.47 18.15
N HIS A 126 12.55 -6.79 19.01
CA HIS A 126 13.97 -6.69 18.65
C HIS A 126 14.36 -7.66 17.52
N VAL A 127 13.75 -8.85 17.48
CA VAL A 127 14.01 -9.83 16.41
C VAL A 127 13.58 -9.23 15.07
N PHE A 128 12.35 -8.70 15.01
CA PHE A 128 11.81 -8.12 13.79
C PHE A 128 12.47 -6.79 13.40
N GLU A 129 12.93 -5.99 14.37
CA GLU A 129 13.77 -4.80 14.10
C GLU A 129 15.04 -5.16 13.34
N LYS A 130 15.65 -6.32 13.67
CA LYS A 130 16.82 -6.81 12.94
C LYS A 130 16.45 -7.21 11.51
N ASP A 131 15.36 -7.93 11.33
CA ASP A 131 14.94 -8.41 10.00
C ASP A 131 14.54 -7.25 9.08
N CYS A 132 13.88 -6.22 9.61
CA CYS A 132 13.48 -5.01 8.89
C CYS A 132 14.62 -3.99 8.70
N SER A 133 15.79 -4.18 9.35
CA SER A 133 16.87 -3.18 9.38
C SER A 133 17.47 -2.83 8.01
N ILE A 134 17.29 -3.71 7.02
CA ILE A 134 17.72 -3.45 5.64
C ILE A 134 17.09 -2.18 5.06
N ILE A 135 15.88 -1.81 5.50
CA ILE A 135 15.15 -0.60 5.06
C ILE A 135 15.91 0.67 5.48
N THR A 136 16.53 0.68 6.65
CA THR A 136 17.19 1.85 7.25
C THR A 136 18.72 1.82 7.17
N ASP A 137 19.32 0.73 6.68
CA ASP A 137 20.77 0.62 6.54
C ASP A 137 21.34 1.71 5.61
N PRO A 138 22.13 2.66 6.13
CA PRO A 138 22.67 3.78 5.35
C PRO A 138 23.71 3.34 4.31
N ASN A 139 24.21 2.10 4.39
CA ASN A 139 25.11 1.49 3.40
C ASN A 139 24.42 0.38 2.61
N GLY A 140 23.14 0.13 2.87
CA GLY A 140 22.35 -0.94 2.32
C GLY A 140 21.87 -0.70 0.89
N PRO A 141 20.99 -1.59 0.37
CA PRO A 141 20.52 -1.52 -1.00
C PRO A 141 19.62 -0.31 -1.28
N PHE A 142 18.97 0.23 -0.24
CA PHE A 142 18.07 1.37 -0.34
C PHE A 142 18.69 2.72 0.07
N ALA A 143 20.00 2.78 0.36
CA ALA A 143 20.66 3.99 0.84
C ALA A 143 20.46 5.23 -0.06
N ALA A 144 20.37 5.04 -1.38
CA ALA A 144 20.09 6.12 -2.31
C ALA A 144 18.67 6.70 -2.15
N CYS A 145 17.73 5.87 -1.67
CA CYS A 145 16.34 6.21 -1.47
C CYS A 145 16.08 7.09 -0.26
N HIS A 146 16.91 6.98 0.78
CA HIS A 146 16.71 7.64 2.06
C HIS A 146 16.63 9.17 1.95
N LYS A 147 17.17 9.74 0.86
CA LYS A 147 17.10 11.17 0.53
C LYS A 147 15.79 11.61 -0.11
N VAL A 148 15.01 10.66 -0.63
CA VAL A 148 13.75 10.88 -1.35
C VAL A 148 12.57 10.46 -0.49
N ILE A 149 12.65 9.29 0.15
CA ILE A 149 11.65 8.78 1.09
C ILE A 149 12.36 8.49 2.42
N VAL A 150 11.92 9.13 3.49
CA VAL A 150 12.43 8.88 4.85
C VAL A 150 11.99 7.47 5.30
N PRO A 151 12.92 6.56 5.64
CA PRO A 151 12.61 5.14 5.83
C PRO A 151 11.89 4.82 7.16
N ASP A 152 11.85 5.75 8.12
CA ASP A 152 11.37 5.50 9.48
C ASP A 152 9.95 4.96 9.59
N SER A 153 9.01 5.41 8.74
CA SER A 153 7.64 4.87 8.73
C SER A 153 7.63 3.43 8.23
N TYR A 154 8.23 3.17 7.08
CA TYR A 154 8.32 1.83 6.48
C TYR A 154 9.01 0.82 7.40
N PHE A 155 10.05 1.25 8.12
CA PHE A 155 10.70 0.40 9.12
C PHE A 155 9.76 0.04 10.28
N ARG A 156 9.06 1.03 10.84
CA ARG A 156 8.11 0.76 11.94
C ARG A 156 6.94 -0.10 11.48
N ASP A 157 6.45 0.12 10.27
CA ASP A 157 5.35 -0.64 9.68
C ASP A 157 5.80 -2.08 9.41
N CYS A 158 6.99 -2.30 8.84
CA CYS A 158 7.60 -3.63 8.70
C CYS A 158 7.68 -4.38 10.03
N VAL A 159 8.22 -3.75 11.07
CA VAL A 159 8.34 -4.38 12.40
C VAL A 159 6.96 -4.72 12.96
N TYR A 160 5.98 -3.85 12.76
CA TYR A 160 4.62 -4.07 13.21
C TYR A 160 3.95 -5.23 12.46
N ASP A 161 3.99 -5.21 11.13
CA ASP A 161 3.32 -6.20 10.27
C ASP A 161 3.90 -7.61 10.46
N VAL A 162 5.22 -7.73 10.52
CA VAL A 162 5.91 -9.00 10.77
C VAL A 162 5.56 -9.53 12.16
N CYS A 163 5.49 -8.66 13.15
CA CYS A 163 5.10 -9.06 14.50
C CYS A 163 3.63 -9.51 14.59
N MET A 164 2.74 -8.80 13.91
CA MET A 164 1.31 -9.13 13.84
C MET A 164 1.03 -10.43 13.10
N THR A 165 1.99 -10.89 12.29
CA THR A 165 1.96 -12.15 11.56
C THR A 165 2.88 -13.21 12.17
N GLU A 166 3.33 -13.01 13.42
CA GLU A 166 4.15 -13.97 14.17
C GLU A 166 5.47 -14.35 13.45
N GLY A 167 6.05 -13.42 12.70
CA GLY A 167 7.32 -13.63 11.98
C GLY A 167 7.19 -14.22 10.59
N ASP A 168 6.02 -14.10 9.94
CA ASP A 168 5.81 -14.59 8.58
C ASP A 168 6.81 -13.96 7.59
N GLU A 169 7.61 -14.81 6.93
CA GLU A 169 8.65 -14.38 5.98
C GLU A 169 8.07 -13.71 4.75
N HIS A 170 6.89 -14.12 4.27
CA HIS A 170 6.23 -13.45 3.15
C HIS A 170 5.85 -12.02 3.55
N MET A 171 5.32 -11.81 4.76
CA MET A 171 5.01 -10.47 5.27
C MET A 171 6.26 -9.60 5.36
N LEU A 172 7.38 -10.15 5.87
CA LEU A 172 8.67 -9.43 5.89
C LEU A 172 9.09 -8.98 4.49
N CYS A 173 9.10 -9.91 3.53
CA CYS A 173 9.52 -9.59 2.16
C CYS A 173 8.57 -8.59 1.48
N HIS A 174 7.28 -8.66 1.82
CA HIS A 174 6.25 -7.74 1.36
C HIS A 174 6.46 -6.32 1.91
N SER A 175 6.61 -6.16 3.22
CA SER A 175 6.87 -4.86 3.83
C SER A 175 8.16 -4.21 3.29
N ILE A 176 9.22 -4.99 3.04
CA ILE A 176 10.45 -4.48 2.41
C ILE A 176 10.22 -4.12 0.93
N ALA A 177 9.48 -4.96 0.19
CA ALA A 177 9.17 -4.71 -1.21
C ALA A 177 8.32 -3.45 -1.42
N ALA A 178 7.47 -3.08 -0.45
CA ALA A 178 6.73 -1.82 -0.49
C ALA A 178 7.66 -0.60 -0.55
N TYR A 179 8.67 -0.53 0.34
CA TYR A 179 9.66 0.56 0.32
C TYR A 179 10.47 0.58 -0.98
N MET A 180 10.88 -0.60 -1.46
CA MET A 180 11.59 -0.75 -2.73
C MET A 180 10.77 -0.24 -3.92
N THR A 181 9.48 -0.62 -3.98
CA THR A 181 8.57 -0.25 -5.07
C THR A 181 8.38 1.26 -5.11
N ASP A 182 8.11 1.89 -3.97
CA ASP A 182 7.96 3.34 -3.90
C ASP A 182 9.26 4.05 -4.30
N CYS A 183 10.40 3.53 -3.86
CA CYS A 183 11.70 4.04 -4.27
C CYS A 183 11.87 4.09 -5.80
N GLN A 184 11.53 2.99 -6.47
CA GLN A 184 11.59 2.90 -7.93
C GLN A 184 10.54 3.80 -8.61
N ASN A 185 9.36 3.97 -8.01
CA ASN A 185 8.34 4.89 -8.51
C ASN A 185 8.81 6.35 -8.48
N PHE A 186 9.67 6.73 -7.54
CA PHE A 186 10.36 8.02 -7.55
C PHE A 186 11.61 8.06 -8.46
N GLY A 187 11.83 7.03 -9.26
CA GLY A 187 12.93 6.94 -10.23
C GLY A 187 14.30 6.69 -9.61
N VAL A 188 14.36 6.27 -8.35
CA VAL A 188 15.63 5.97 -7.68
C VAL A 188 16.04 4.52 -7.98
N PRO A 189 17.26 4.30 -8.52
CA PRO A 189 17.76 2.94 -8.73
C PRO A 189 18.06 2.27 -7.38
N VAL A 190 17.48 1.10 -7.18
CA VAL A 190 17.68 0.27 -5.98
C VAL A 190 18.64 -0.87 -6.30
N LYS A 191 19.59 -1.16 -5.40
CA LYS A 191 20.50 -2.31 -5.56
C LYS A 191 19.76 -3.61 -5.24
N ASN A 192 20.27 -4.74 -5.72
CA ASN A 192 19.72 -6.03 -5.36
C ASN A 192 19.71 -6.23 -3.83
N TRP A 193 18.54 -6.47 -3.26
CA TRP A 193 18.32 -6.68 -1.83
C TRP A 193 17.88 -8.12 -1.51
N ARG A 194 17.43 -8.85 -2.54
CA ARG A 194 16.98 -10.24 -2.47
C ARG A 194 18.14 -11.21 -2.59
N THR A 195 18.10 -12.30 -1.83
CA THR A 195 19.16 -13.32 -1.79
C THR A 195 18.57 -14.73 -1.67
N SER A 196 19.38 -15.77 -1.89
CA SER A 196 18.93 -17.17 -1.76
C SER A 196 18.50 -17.57 -0.34
N THR A 197 18.78 -16.75 0.67
CA THR A 197 18.50 -17.03 2.09
C THR A 197 17.70 -15.93 2.78
N PHE A 198 17.26 -14.92 2.02
CA PHE A 198 16.50 -13.78 2.53
C PHE A 198 15.80 -13.16 1.34
N CYS A 199 14.48 -13.35 1.23
CA CYS A 199 13.60 -12.80 0.19
C CYS A 199 14.11 -12.93 -1.26
#